data_AF-A0A220MIN3-F1
#
_entry.id   AF-A0A220MIN3-F1
#
_cell.length_a   1.000
_cell.length_b   1.000
_cell.length_c   1.000
_cell.angle_alpha   90.00
_cell.angle_beta   90.00
_cell.angle_gamma   90.00
#
_symmetry.space_group_name_H-M   'P 1'
#
loop_
_entity.id
_entity.type
_entity.pdbx_description
1 polymer ?
#
loop_
_entity_poly.entity_id
_entity_poly.type
_entity_poly.pdbx_seq_one_letter_code
_entity_poly.pdbx_strand_id
1 'polypeptide(L)'
;MQNELGKTLEALRKAKKLSLRAVADITELNFSYIRDLELNVNRSSKKTVKPTTDTLQKLATAYDYPLENLLKLAGQVEVANAFEKILNDPDVSEKKKEAVRILMEMDDSDESLDRVIGILNALK
;
A
#
# COMPACT_ATOMS: atom_id res chain seq x y z
N MET A 1 17.86 4.22 7.78
CA MET A 1 16.55 3.84 7.17
C MET A 1 15.41 4.77 7.54
N GLN A 2 15.58 5.77 8.42
CA GLN A 2 14.50 6.70 8.73
C GLN A 2 14.22 7.61 7.52
N ASN A 3 12.99 7.55 7.01
CA ASN A 3 12.44 8.35 5.91
C ASN A 3 12.87 7.98 4.46
N GLU A 4 12.87 6.70 4.08
CA GLU A 4 13.01 6.34 2.65
C GLU A 4 11.74 6.66 1.84
N LEU A 5 10.55 6.44 2.43
CA LEU A 5 9.27 6.77 1.78
C LEU A 5 9.16 8.25 1.43
N GLY A 6 9.34 9.14 2.40
CA GLY A 6 9.16 10.58 2.18
C GLY A 6 10.18 11.17 1.21
N LYS A 7 11.44 10.70 1.26
CA LYS A 7 12.46 11.06 0.24
C LYS A 7 12.03 10.61 -1.16
N THR A 8 11.48 9.41 -1.29
CA THR A 8 10.98 8.90 -2.56
C THR A 8 9.82 9.74 -3.08
N LEU A 9 8.84 10.05 -2.23
CA LEU A 9 7.71 10.91 -2.59
C LEU A 9 8.16 12.31 -3.03
N GLU A 10 9.14 12.90 -2.33
CA GLU A 10 9.70 14.21 -2.71
C GLU A 10 10.42 14.14 -4.07
N ALA A 11 11.20 13.08 -4.30
CA ALA A 11 11.90 12.87 -5.55
C ALA A 11 10.93 12.69 -6.73
N LEU A 12 9.89 11.87 -6.57
CA LEU A 12 8.85 11.67 -7.58
C LEU A 12 8.13 12.96 -7.93
N ARG A 13 7.72 13.73 -6.91
CA ARG A 13 7.07 15.03 -7.12
C ARG A 13 7.96 15.98 -7.92
N LYS A 14 9.24 16.08 -7.55
CA LYS A 14 10.23 16.94 -8.22
C LYS A 14 10.50 16.48 -9.65
N ALA A 15 10.59 15.18 -9.90
CA ALA A 15 10.79 14.61 -11.23
C ALA A 15 9.65 14.97 -12.18
N LYS A 16 8.40 14.97 -11.69
CA LYS A 16 7.23 15.46 -12.45
C LYS A 16 7.05 16.99 -12.44
N LYS A 17 7.97 17.73 -11.80
CA LYS A 17 7.91 19.21 -11.65
C LYS A 17 6.62 19.72 -11.00
N LEU A 18 6.02 18.91 -10.12
CA LEU A 18 4.77 19.26 -9.44
C LEU A 18 5.03 20.07 -8.18
N SER A 19 4.21 21.10 -7.94
CA SER A 19 4.18 21.79 -6.65
C SER A 19 3.38 20.96 -5.63
N LEU A 20 3.56 21.22 -4.33
CA LEU A 20 2.74 20.57 -3.29
C LEU A 20 1.23 20.82 -3.49
N ARG A 21 0.86 22.00 -4.01
CA ARG A 21 -0.53 22.33 -4.33
C ARG A 21 -1.04 21.56 -5.54
N ALA A 22 -0.24 21.44 -6.60
CA ALA A 22 -0.61 20.64 -7.76
C ALA A 22 -0.87 19.18 -7.38
N VAL A 23 -0.05 18.60 -6.51
CA VAL A 23 -0.31 17.24 -6.00
C VAL A 23 -1.57 17.19 -5.14
N ALA A 24 -1.81 18.20 -4.29
CA ALA A 24 -3.03 18.30 -3.49
C ALA A 24 -4.29 18.31 -4.38
N ASP A 25 -4.25 19.06 -5.48
CA ASP A 25 -5.36 19.15 -6.43
C ASP A 25 -5.61 17.81 -7.15
N ILE A 26 -4.55 17.06 -7.49
CA ILE A 26 -4.66 15.74 -8.16
C ILE A 26 -5.16 14.65 -7.19
N THR A 27 -4.69 14.67 -5.95
CA THR A 27 -4.90 13.59 -4.98
C THR A 27 -6.03 13.84 -3.99
N GLU A 28 -6.59 15.05 -4.00
CA GLU A 28 -7.53 15.55 -2.98
C GLU A 28 -6.97 15.49 -1.55
N LEU A 29 -5.63 15.43 -1.41
CA LEU A 29 -4.94 15.47 -0.13
C LEU A 29 -4.57 16.91 0.25
N ASN A 30 -4.47 17.19 1.55
CA ASN A 30 -3.98 18.49 1.99
C ASN A 30 -2.49 18.68 1.63
N PHE A 31 -2.11 19.79 1.00
CA PHE A 31 -0.72 20.10 0.64
C PHE A 31 0.26 20.07 1.83
N SER A 32 -0.22 20.43 3.03
CA SER A 32 0.58 20.35 4.26
C SER A 32 0.80 18.91 4.69
N TYR A 33 -0.19 18.03 4.50
CA TYR A 33 -0.06 16.61 4.74
C TYR A 33 0.92 15.95 3.77
N ILE A 34 0.87 16.31 2.48
CA ILE A 34 1.86 15.86 1.49
C ILE A 34 3.28 16.26 1.92
N ARG A 35 3.48 17.49 2.41
CA ARG A 35 4.79 17.91 2.92
C ARG A 35 5.20 17.15 4.17
N ASP A 36 4.27 16.88 5.08
CA ASP A 36 4.54 16.11 6.30
C ASP A 36 4.91 14.65 5.97
N LEU A 37 4.33 14.07 4.91
CA LEU A 37 4.72 12.76 4.36
C LEU A 37 6.15 12.78 3.80
N GLU A 38 6.51 13.78 2.99
CA GLU A 38 7.88 13.93 2.47
C GLU A 38 8.93 14.03 3.58
N LEU A 39 8.59 14.73 4.67
CA LEU A 39 9.47 14.89 5.82
C LEU A 39 9.39 13.71 6.81
N ASN A 40 8.43 12.80 6.63
CA ASN A 40 8.09 11.72 7.57
C ASN A 40 7.81 12.21 9.00
N VAL A 41 7.37 13.45 9.14
CA VAL A 41 7.06 14.06 10.44
C VAL A 41 5.91 15.05 10.28
N ASN A 42 4.91 14.92 11.15
CA ASN A 42 3.86 15.91 11.26
C ASN A 42 4.47 17.16 11.90
N ARG A 43 4.52 18.27 11.17
CA ARG A 43 5.22 19.46 11.64
C ARG A 43 4.58 20.10 12.88
N SER A 44 3.29 19.86 13.10
CA SER A 44 2.53 20.36 14.27
C SER A 44 2.72 19.49 15.50
N SER A 45 2.57 18.16 15.38
CA SER A 45 2.64 17.23 16.54
C SER A 45 4.03 16.63 16.79
N LYS A 46 4.98 16.83 15.86
CA LYS A 46 6.33 16.24 15.85
C LYS A 46 6.36 14.70 15.83
N LYS A 47 5.21 14.05 15.60
CA LYS A 47 5.11 12.59 15.46
C LYS A 47 5.40 12.14 14.04
N THR A 48 5.91 10.92 13.90
CA THR A 48 6.07 10.26 12.60
C THR A 48 4.72 10.15 11.88
N VAL A 49 4.70 10.46 10.59
CA VAL A 49 3.49 10.28 9.77
C VAL A 49 3.45 8.86 9.21
N LYS A 50 2.31 8.19 9.35
CA LYS A 50 2.05 6.91 8.71
C LYS A 50 0.88 7.10 7.72
N PRO A 51 1.12 7.07 6.39
CA PRO A 51 0.03 7.15 5.41
C PRO A 51 -0.84 5.90 5.43
N THR A 52 -2.10 6.03 5.03
CA THR A 52 -2.98 4.88 4.79
C THR A 52 -2.72 4.29 3.40
N THR A 53 -3.20 3.07 3.14
CA THR A 53 -3.15 2.45 1.81
C THR A 53 -3.84 3.31 0.75
N ASP A 54 -5.01 3.90 1.06
CA ASP A 54 -5.71 4.85 0.17
C ASP A 54 -4.84 6.07 -0.17
N THR A 55 -4.15 6.63 0.82
CA THR A 55 -3.21 7.74 0.61
C THR A 55 -2.09 7.35 -0.35
N LEU A 56 -1.53 6.14 -0.17
CA LEU A 56 -0.47 5.63 -1.04
C LEU A 56 -0.98 5.35 -2.46
N GLN A 57 -2.22 4.87 -2.62
CA GLN A 57 -2.86 4.68 -3.93
C GLN A 57 -3.02 5.99 -4.69
N LYS A 58 -3.49 7.04 -4.01
CA LYS A 58 -3.64 8.37 -4.60
C LYS A 58 -2.29 8.93 -5.06
N LEU A 59 -1.25 8.80 -4.22
CA LEU A 59 0.10 9.25 -4.56
C LEU A 59 0.75 8.42 -5.67
N ALA A 60 0.57 7.10 -5.66
CA ALA A 60 1.00 6.20 -6.73
C ALA A 60 0.42 6.62 -8.09
N THR A 61 -0.88 6.91 -8.11
CA THR A 61 -1.59 7.38 -9.31
C THR A 61 -1.08 8.75 -9.77
N ALA A 62 -0.97 9.73 -8.86
CA ALA A 62 -0.48 11.07 -9.19
C ALA A 62 0.97 11.09 -9.70
N TYR A 63 1.79 10.16 -9.21
CA TYR A 63 3.18 10.03 -9.59
C TYR A 63 3.47 8.98 -10.64
N ASP A 64 2.45 8.29 -11.17
CA ASP A 64 2.62 7.20 -12.14
C ASP A 64 3.71 6.23 -11.66
N TYR A 65 3.56 5.78 -10.41
CA TYR A 65 4.54 4.99 -9.70
C TYR A 65 3.88 3.76 -9.06
N PRO A 66 4.50 2.57 -9.11
CA PRO A 66 3.88 1.35 -8.60
C PRO A 66 3.50 1.45 -7.12
N LEU A 67 2.26 1.10 -6.77
CA LEU A 67 1.75 1.12 -5.41
C LEU A 67 2.58 0.19 -4.50
N GLU A 68 2.96 -0.98 -5.01
CA GLU A 68 3.68 -2.02 -4.26
C GLU A 68 5.00 -1.48 -3.71
N ASN A 69 5.68 -0.65 -4.50
CA ASN A 69 6.93 -0.01 -4.10
C ASN A 69 6.69 1.00 -2.96
N LEU A 70 5.61 1.79 -3.01
CA LEU A 70 5.27 2.71 -1.92
C LEU A 70 4.86 1.95 -0.65
N LEU A 71 4.10 0.86 -0.78
CA LEU A 71 3.73 0.00 0.35
C LEU A 71 4.98 -0.63 0.99
N LYS A 72 5.96 -1.03 0.18
CA LYS A 72 7.26 -1.53 0.65
C LYS A 72 8.04 -0.49 1.43
N LEU A 73 8.14 0.72 0.90
CA LEU A 73 8.81 1.84 1.57
C LEU A 73 8.08 2.28 2.85
N ALA A 74 6.75 2.12 2.90
CA ALA A 74 5.92 2.42 4.07
C ALA A 74 5.95 1.32 5.15
N GLY A 75 6.58 0.17 4.87
CA GLY A 75 6.55 -1.00 5.76
C GLY A 75 5.17 -1.66 5.85
N GLN A 76 4.31 -1.45 4.85
CA GLN A 76 2.94 -2.00 4.77
C GLN A 76 2.85 -3.29 3.94
N VAL A 77 3.99 -3.92 3.65
CA VAL A 77 4.12 -5.19 2.89
C VAL A 77 3.43 -6.37 3.59
N GLU A 78 3.01 -6.21 4.85
CA GLU A 78 2.30 -7.29 5.55
C GLU A 78 1.04 -7.75 4.83
N VAL A 79 0.46 -6.92 3.96
CA VAL A 79 -0.67 -7.32 3.09
C VAL A 79 -0.19 -8.08 1.85
N ALA A 80 0.91 -7.67 1.22
CA ALA A 80 1.45 -8.33 0.01
C ALA A 80 2.02 -9.73 0.28
N ASN A 81 2.52 -9.97 1.51
CA ASN A 81 3.06 -11.27 1.90
C ASN A 81 2.18 -11.97 2.95
N ALA A 82 0.88 -11.64 3.04
CA ALA A 82 -0.05 -12.35 3.91
C ALA A 82 -0.07 -13.86 3.59
N PHE A 83 -0.07 -14.20 2.30
CA PHE A 83 0.01 -15.57 1.83
C PHE A 83 1.35 -16.23 2.17
N GLU A 84 2.49 -15.57 1.93
CA GLU A 84 3.80 -16.12 2.33
C GLU A 84 3.92 -16.34 3.84
N LYS A 85 3.39 -15.43 4.66
CA LYS A 85 3.34 -15.60 6.12
C LYS A 85 2.54 -16.84 6.47
N ILE A 86 1.35 -17.02 5.90
CA ILE A 86 0.50 -18.20 6.13
C ILE A 86 1.21 -19.49 5.68
N LEU A 87 1.86 -19.48 4.52
CA LEU A 87 2.56 -20.65 3.97
C LEU A 87 3.76 -21.07 4.83
N ASN A 88 4.50 -20.10 5.38
CA ASN A 88 5.70 -20.34 6.17
C ASN A 88 5.45 -20.45 7.68
N ASP A 89 4.23 -20.23 8.15
CA ASP A 89 3.88 -20.32 9.57
C ASP A 89 3.80 -21.81 10.01
N PRO A 90 4.63 -22.25 10.99
CA PRO A 90 4.60 -23.63 11.47
C PRO A 90 3.30 -23.97 12.22
N ASP A 91 2.58 -22.98 12.75
CA ASP A 91 1.35 -23.17 13.53
C ASP A 91 0.09 -23.23 12.64
N VAL A 92 0.22 -22.91 11.35
CA VAL A 92 -0.87 -23.04 10.38
C VAL A 92 -0.91 -24.46 9.81
N SER A 93 -2.08 -25.08 9.83
CA SER A 93 -2.27 -26.44 9.28
C SER A 93 -2.07 -26.50 7.77
N GLU A 94 -1.54 -27.63 7.28
CA GLU A 94 -1.33 -27.85 5.84
C GLU A 94 -2.60 -27.66 5.01
N LYS A 95 -3.78 -28.01 5.55
CA LYS A 95 -5.05 -27.77 4.86
C LYS A 95 -5.31 -26.29 4.57
N LYS A 96 -4.94 -25.40 5.50
CA LYS A 96 -5.08 -23.95 5.32
C LYS A 96 -4.03 -23.41 4.34
N LYS A 97 -2.80 -23.94 4.40
CA LYS A 97 -1.73 -23.60 3.45
C LYS A 97 -2.09 -24.01 2.02
N GLU A 98 -2.68 -25.19 1.86
CA GLU A 98 -3.13 -25.67 0.56
C GLU A 98 -4.21 -24.78 -0.06
N ALA A 99 -5.19 -24.33 0.74
CA ALA A 99 -6.19 -23.37 0.28
C ALA A 99 -5.55 -22.06 -0.22
N VAL A 100 -4.48 -21.60 0.43
CA VAL A 100 -3.70 -20.44 -0.03
C VAL A 100 -2.98 -20.72 -1.35
N ARG A 101 -2.34 -21.88 -1.52
CA ARG A 101 -1.66 -22.25 -2.78
C ARG A 101 -2.64 -22.26 -3.95
N ILE A 102 -3.81 -22.86 -3.76
CA ILE A 102 -4.88 -22.89 -4.77
C ILE A 102 -5.25 -21.46 -5.17
N LEU A 103 -5.51 -20.56 -4.21
CA LEU A 103 -5.84 -19.17 -4.50
C LEU A 103 -4.73 -18.42 -5.25
N MET A 104 -3.46 -18.74 -5.00
CA MET A 104 -2.33 -18.12 -5.69
C MET A 104 -2.13 -18.63 -7.13
N GLU A 105 -2.62 -19.82 -7.44
CA GLU A 105 -2.55 -20.44 -8.77
C GLU A 105 -3.77 -20.12 -9.64
N MET A 106 -4.84 -19.59 -9.05
CA MET A 106 -6.03 -19.16 -9.79
C MET A 106 -5.72 -17.93 -10.65
N ASP A 107 -6.16 -17.98 -11.90
CA ASP A 107 -6.09 -16.84 -12.81
C ASP A 107 -7.15 -15.81 -12.45
N ASP A 108 -6.83 -14.51 -12.54
CA ASP A 108 -7.77 -13.42 -12.20
C ASP A 108 -9.07 -13.45 -13.05
N SER A 109 -9.08 -14.14 -14.19
CA SER A 109 -10.29 -14.32 -15.01
C SER A 109 -11.15 -15.54 -14.60
N ASP A 110 -10.71 -16.33 -13.62
CA ASP A 110 -11.47 -17.46 -13.10
C ASP A 110 -12.66 -16.98 -12.27
N GLU A 111 -13.87 -17.12 -12.82
CA GLU A 111 -15.14 -16.80 -12.14
C GLU A 111 -15.31 -17.49 -10.78
N SER A 112 -14.53 -18.54 -10.49
CA SER A 112 -14.51 -19.19 -9.18
C SER A 112 -13.93 -18.28 -8.09
N LEU A 113 -13.01 -17.35 -8.43
CA LEU A 113 -12.48 -16.36 -7.48
C LEU A 113 -13.58 -15.43 -6.98
N ASP A 114 -14.43 -14.94 -7.87
CA ASP A 114 -15.57 -14.07 -7.50
C ASP A 114 -16.50 -14.75 -6.51
N ARG A 115 -16.76 -16.06 -6.70
CA ARG A 115 -17.57 -16.84 -5.76
C ARG A 115 -16.90 -16.98 -4.40
N VAL A 116 -15.59 -17.22 -4.37
CA VAL A 116 -14.83 -17.28 -3.11
C VAL A 116 -14.88 -15.94 -2.37
N ILE A 117 -14.66 -14.83 -3.07
CA ILE A 117 -14.75 -13.48 -2.51
C ILE A 117 -16.15 -13.22 -1.95
N GLY A 118 -17.20 -13.60 -2.68
CA GLY A 118 -18.59 -13.47 -2.23
C GLY A 118 -18.87 -14.24 -0.93
N ILE A 119 -18.40 -15.49 -0.83
CA ILE A 119 -18.54 -16.31 0.39
C ILE A 119 -17.79 -15.66 1.56
N LEU A 120 -16.56 -15.20 1.35
CA LEU A 120 -15.76 -14.57 2.41
C LEU A 120 -16.40 -13.28 2.94
N ASN A 121 -17.01 -12.49 2.07
CA ASN A 121 -17.72 -11.27 2.45
C ASN A 121 -19.00 -11.57 3.23
N ALA A 122 -19.66 -12.70 2.97
CA ALA A 122 -20.86 -13.12 3.70
C ALA A 122 -20.57 -13.67 5.12
N LEU A 123 -19.30 -14.01 5.41
CA LEU A 123 -18.85 -14.52 6.71
C LEU A 123 -18.30 -13.43 7.64
N LYS A 124 -18.18 -12.19 7.17
CA LYS A 124 -17.78 -11.01 7.95
C LYS A 124 -19.00 -10.33 8.57
#